data_AF-A0A1E5IKT7-F1
#
_entry.id   AF-A0A1E5IKT7-F1
#
_cell.length_a   1.000
_cell.length_b   1.000
_cell.length_c   1.000
_cell.angle_alpha   90.00
_cell.angle_beta   90.00
_cell.angle_gamma   90.00
#
_symmetry.space_group_name_H-M   'P 1'
#
loop_
_entity.id
_entity.type
_entity.pdbx_description
1 polymer ?
#
loop_
_entity_poly.entity_id
_entity_poly.type
_entity_poly.pdbx_seq_one_letter_code
_entity_poly.pdbx_strand_id
1 'polypeptide(L)'
;MDNFQNHKEVGFEKGWASRFDVWFKIAKGLGFVWCFLREKIVFSESGKMLLDKEKPKDELMVFANVFAKYQRGNPFRRMLNKNILLVLLLKTIKLLNNNNNIGISKREIPLFLYWRNDSAESLYIEIKNIRKNMVFLQVMR
;
A
#
# COMPACT_ATOMS: atom_id res chain seq x y z
N MET A 1 -4.86 20.11 -22.88
CA MET A 1 -5.34 18.72 -23.00
C MET A 1 -6.42 18.51 -21.97
N ASP A 2 -7.68 18.60 -22.40
CA ASP A 2 -8.83 18.43 -21.53
C ASP A 2 -9.14 16.95 -21.30
N ASN A 3 -9.60 16.67 -20.08
CA ASN A 3 -9.85 15.35 -19.57
C ASN A 3 -11.33 15.00 -19.75
N PHE A 4 -11.65 13.91 -20.48
CA PHE A 4 -13.04 13.44 -20.62
C PHE A 4 -13.68 13.06 -19.27
N GLN A 5 -12.89 12.72 -18.25
CA GLN A 5 -13.38 12.48 -16.89
C GLN A 5 -13.48 13.79 -16.11
N ASN A 6 -14.70 14.19 -15.74
CA ASN A 6 -15.02 15.44 -15.04
C ASN A 6 -14.67 15.38 -13.52
N HIS A 7 -13.54 14.76 -13.17
CA HIS A 7 -13.08 14.58 -11.79
C HIS A 7 -12.23 15.77 -11.32
N LYS A 8 -12.53 16.25 -10.10
CA LYS A 8 -11.79 17.29 -9.37
C LYS A 8 -11.19 16.66 -8.12
N GLU A 9 -9.88 16.79 -7.92
CA GLU A 9 -9.24 16.40 -6.65
C GLU A 9 -9.44 17.50 -5.59
N VAL A 10 -9.56 17.09 -4.33
CA VAL A 10 -9.81 18.03 -3.22
C VAL A 10 -8.64 19.00 -3.10
N GLY A 11 -8.94 20.30 -3.13
CA GLY A 11 -7.92 21.37 -3.08
C GLY A 11 -7.34 21.75 -4.45
N PHE A 12 -7.66 21.04 -5.53
CA PHE A 12 -7.15 21.33 -6.88
C PHE A 12 -8.24 21.78 -7.86
N GLU A 13 -7.86 22.65 -8.80
CA GLU A 13 -8.72 23.00 -9.94
C GLU A 13 -8.86 21.83 -10.91
N LYS A 14 -9.97 21.81 -11.65
CA LYS A 14 -10.21 20.79 -12.68
C LYS A 14 -9.13 20.88 -13.77
N GLY A 15 -8.91 19.77 -14.46
CA GLY A 15 -7.92 19.70 -15.54
C GLY A 15 -6.51 19.38 -15.04
N TRP A 16 -5.53 20.14 -15.51
CA TRP A 16 -4.10 19.82 -15.32
C TRP A 16 -3.70 19.74 -13.83
N ALA A 17 -4.18 20.67 -13.01
CA ALA A 17 -3.85 20.72 -11.58
C ALA A 17 -4.30 19.45 -10.84
N SER A 18 -5.54 18.99 -11.08
CA SER A 18 -6.04 17.73 -10.53
C SER A 18 -5.24 16.52 -11.03
N ARG A 19 -4.81 16.50 -12.30
CA ARG A 19 -3.99 15.40 -12.84
C ARG A 19 -2.61 15.37 -12.22
N PHE A 20 -1.98 16.52 -12.06
CA PHE A 20 -0.71 16.65 -11.36
C PHE A 20 -0.79 16.05 -9.95
N ASP A 21 -1.86 16.36 -9.19
CA ASP A 21 -2.06 15.76 -7.87
C ASP A 21 -2.12 14.22 -7.91
N VAL A 22 -2.85 13.65 -8.87
CA VAL A 22 -2.96 12.19 -9.07
C VAL A 22 -1.60 11.54 -9.30
N TRP A 23 -0.75 12.13 -10.16
CA TRP A 23 0.59 11.60 -10.44
C TRP A 23 1.47 11.58 -9.19
N PHE A 24 1.37 12.61 -8.36
CA PHE A 24 2.16 12.72 -7.13
C PHE A 24 1.51 12.03 -5.92
N LYS A 25 0.28 11.52 -6.02
CA LYS A 25 -0.49 10.94 -4.91
C LYS A 25 0.20 9.76 -4.23
N ILE A 26 0.88 8.91 -5.01
CA ILE A 26 1.66 7.79 -4.48
C ILE A 26 2.91 8.32 -3.77
N ALA A 27 3.68 9.20 -4.43
CA ALA A 27 4.90 9.76 -3.85
C ALA A 27 4.64 10.53 -2.55
N LYS A 28 3.53 11.29 -2.48
CA LYS A 28 3.06 11.94 -1.25
C LYS A 28 2.68 10.93 -0.18
N GLY A 29 1.87 9.93 -0.54
CA GLY A 29 1.45 8.88 0.39
C GLY A 29 2.61 8.06 0.97
N LEU A 30 3.70 7.92 0.20
CA LEU A 30 4.94 7.25 0.61
C LEU A 30 5.92 8.19 1.32
N GLY A 31 5.61 9.49 1.44
CA GLY A 31 6.45 10.46 2.14
C GLY A 31 7.69 10.91 1.36
N PHE A 32 7.73 10.71 0.05
CA PHE A 32 8.86 11.15 -0.80
C PHE A 32 8.82 12.65 -1.12
N VAL A 33 7.62 13.22 -1.18
CA VAL A 33 7.40 14.59 -1.62
C VAL A 33 6.26 15.24 -0.86
N TRP A 34 6.43 16.51 -0.51
CA TRP A 34 5.40 17.40 -0.05
C TRP A 34 5.04 18.37 -1.18
N CYS A 35 3.80 18.31 -1.65
CA CYS A 35 3.34 19.19 -2.71
C CYS A 35 1.83 19.48 -2.57
N PHE A 36 1.54 20.78 -2.48
CA PHE A 36 0.20 21.36 -2.50
C PHE A 36 0.21 22.60 -3.42
N LEU A 37 -0.98 23.01 -3.87
CA LEU A 37 -1.11 24.18 -4.73
C LEU A 37 -0.58 25.44 -4.05
N ARG A 38 0.17 26.24 -4.82
CA ARG A 38 0.77 27.50 -4.37
C ARG A 38 1.78 27.35 -3.22
N GLU A 39 2.17 26.12 -2.87
CA GLU A 39 3.25 25.82 -1.95
C GLU A 39 4.51 25.40 -2.71
N LYS A 40 5.68 25.56 -2.06
CA LYS A 40 6.93 25.04 -2.59
C LYS A 40 6.92 23.51 -2.55
N ILE A 41 7.31 22.89 -3.65
CA ILE A 41 7.54 21.44 -3.70
C ILE A 41 8.80 21.11 -2.91
N VAL A 42 8.68 20.21 -1.93
CA VAL A 42 9.81 19.79 -1.09
C VAL A 42 9.96 18.28 -1.15
N PHE A 43 11.16 17.80 -1.44
CA PHE A 43 11.50 16.38 -1.38
C PHE A 43 12.08 16.03 -0.01
N SER A 44 11.63 14.91 0.55
CA SER A 44 12.24 14.32 1.74
C SER A 44 13.62 13.75 1.42
N GLU A 45 14.39 13.39 2.45
CA GLU A 45 15.69 12.73 2.27
C GLU A 45 15.56 11.43 1.47
N SER A 46 14.59 10.57 1.80
CA SER A 46 14.30 9.35 1.03
C SER A 46 13.86 9.66 -0.40
N GLY A 47 13.11 10.74 -0.62
CA GLY A 47 12.76 11.22 -1.95
C GLY A 47 13.98 11.67 -2.76
N LYS A 48 14.95 12.34 -2.13
CA LYS A 48 16.20 12.74 -2.79
C LYS A 48 17.08 11.52 -3.12
N MET A 49 17.19 10.57 -2.19
CA MET A 49 17.89 9.30 -2.43
C MET A 49 17.28 8.53 -3.62
N LEU A 50 15.95 8.53 -3.75
CA LEU A 50 15.27 7.88 -4.87
C LEU A 50 15.57 8.55 -6.23
N LEU A 51 15.89 9.84 -6.23
CA LEU A 51 16.22 10.60 -7.44
C LEU A 51 17.71 10.52 -7.81
N ASP A 52 18.55 10.00 -6.91
CA ASP A 52 20.00 9.88 -7.10
C ASP A 52 20.32 8.73 -8.07
N LYS A 53 20.54 9.08 -9.33
CA LYS A 53 20.86 8.12 -10.41
C LYS A 53 22.25 7.50 -10.26
N GLU A 54 23.14 8.09 -9.47
CA GLU A 54 24.48 7.55 -9.24
C GLU A 54 24.45 6.36 -8.27
N LYS A 55 23.38 6.23 -7.48
CA LYS A 55 23.20 5.17 -6.48
C LYS A 55 21.92 4.36 -6.71
N PRO A 56 21.80 3.63 -7.83
CA PRO A 56 20.58 2.87 -8.14
C PRO A 56 20.26 1.78 -7.10
N LYS A 57 21.26 1.30 -6.34
CA LYS A 57 21.05 0.34 -5.24
C LYS A 57 20.24 0.92 -4.08
N ASP A 58 20.22 2.24 -3.92
CA ASP A 58 19.48 2.91 -2.86
C ASP A 58 17.96 2.82 -3.08
N GLU A 59 17.50 2.62 -4.32
CA GLU A 59 16.07 2.51 -4.65
C GLU A 59 15.38 1.42 -3.82
N LEU A 60 15.93 0.20 -3.82
CA LEU A 60 15.38 -0.92 -3.06
C LEU A 60 15.38 -0.65 -1.56
N MET A 61 16.45 -0.04 -1.05
CA MET A 61 16.58 0.31 0.37
C MET A 61 15.56 1.38 0.78
N VAL A 62 15.36 2.39 -0.07
CA VAL A 62 14.38 3.46 0.12
C VAL A 62 12.97 2.88 0.18
N PHE A 63 12.60 2.02 -0.77
CA PHE A 63 11.29 1.38 -0.77
C PHE A 63 11.10 0.46 0.44
N ALA A 64 12.11 -0.34 0.80
CA ALA A 64 12.06 -1.21 1.97
C ALA A 64 11.80 -0.41 3.26
N ASN A 65 12.55 0.67 3.48
CA ASN A 65 12.39 1.55 4.64
C ASN A 65 11.01 2.21 4.69
N VAL A 66 10.51 2.69 3.54
CA VAL A 66 9.18 3.31 3.47
C VAL A 66 8.07 2.30 3.70
N PHE A 67 8.10 1.13 3.05
CA PHE A 67 7.05 0.12 3.25
C PHE A 67 7.06 -0.49 4.64
N ALA A 68 8.21 -0.52 5.32
CA ALA A 68 8.29 -0.93 6.73
C ALA A 68 7.55 0.04 7.67
N LYS A 69 7.47 1.33 7.30
CA LYS A 69 6.83 2.39 8.10
C LYS A 69 5.45 2.81 7.60
N TYR A 70 5.09 2.41 6.37
CA TYR A 70 3.86 2.83 5.73
C TYR A 70 2.63 2.30 6.47
N GLN A 71 1.93 3.22 7.14
CA GLN A 71 0.69 2.93 7.84
C GLN A 71 -0.52 3.36 7.00
N ARG A 72 -1.54 2.50 6.98
CA ARG A 72 -2.87 2.83 6.45
C ARG A 72 -3.58 3.78 7.42
N GLY A 73 -4.17 4.85 6.88
CA GLY A 73 -4.68 5.96 7.69
C GLY A 73 -3.61 7.03 7.99
N ASN A 74 -2.78 7.35 7.00
CA ASN A 74 -1.75 8.39 7.10
C ASN A 74 -2.34 9.81 6.80
N PRO A 75 -1.59 10.89 7.06
CA PRO A 75 -2.07 12.27 6.85
C PRO A 75 -2.57 12.57 5.42
N PHE A 76 -2.10 11.81 4.42
CA PHE A 76 -2.51 11.98 3.02
C PHE A 76 -3.69 11.08 2.61
N ARG A 77 -4.04 10.06 3.40
CA ARG A 77 -5.12 9.12 3.11
C ARG A 77 -5.91 8.77 4.37
N ARG A 78 -7.13 9.30 4.45
CA ARG A 78 -8.11 8.89 5.47
C ARG A 78 -8.66 7.51 5.13
N MET A 79 -8.40 6.53 6.00
CA MET A 79 -8.89 5.16 5.87
C MET A 79 -9.38 4.65 7.23
N LEU A 80 -10.39 3.79 7.20
CA LEU A 80 -10.91 3.14 8.42
C LEU A 80 -9.96 2.04 8.90
N ASN A 81 -9.35 1.32 7.97
CA ASN A 81 -8.37 0.27 8.28
C ASN A 81 -7.06 0.90 8.73
N LYS A 82 -6.58 0.48 9.91
CA LYS A 82 -5.32 0.94 10.50
C LYS A 82 -4.39 -0.25 10.61
N ASN A 83 -3.54 -0.43 9.61
CA ASN A 83 -2.54 -1.49 9.60
C ASN A 83 -1.27 -1.05 8.88
N ILE A 84 -0.16 -1.72 9.17
CA ILE A 84 1.12 -1.64 8.49
C ILE A 84 1.19 -2.85 7.55
N LEU A 85 0.86 -2.61 6.28
CA LEU A 85 0.59 -3.67 5.30
C LEU A 85 1.74 -4.67 5.15
N LEU A 86 2.98 -4.19 5.05
CA LEU A 86 4.15 -5.07 4.87
C LEU A 86 4.40 -5.91 6.12
N VAL A 87 4.28 -5.31 7.31
CA VAL A 87 4.48 -6.03 8.58
C VAL A 87 3.40 -7.09 8.79
N LEU A 88 2.14 -6.76 8.50
CA LEU A 88 1.02 -7.70 8.53
C LEU A 88 1.25 -8.88 7.59
N LEU A 89 1.70 -8.61 6.36
CA LEU A 89 2.04 -9.65 5.38
C LEU A 89 3.14 -10.58 5.88
N LEU A 90 4.27 -10.04 6.33
CA LEU A 90 5.40 -10.83 6.80
C LEU A 90 5.05 -11.68 8.03
N LYS A 91 4.33 -11.10 9.01
CA LYS A 91 3.86 -11.84 10.19
C LYS A 91 2.92 -12.99 9.80
N THR A 92 2.01 -12.75 8.86
CA THR A 92 1.05 -13.76 8.40
C THR A 92 1.75 -14.89 7.64
N ILE A 93 2.72 -14.58 6.78
CA ILE A 93 3.55 -15.58 6.09
C ILE A 93 4.31 -16.43 7.11
N LYS A 94 4.89 -15.82 8.15
CA LYS A 94 5.59 -16.54 9.21
C LYS A 94 4.67 -17.53 9.94
N LEU A 95 3.45 -17.11 10.27
CA LEU A 95 2.44 -17.99 10.90
C LEU A 95 2.02 -19.16 9.99
N LEU A 96 1.88 -18.92 8.69
CA LEU A 96 1.53 -19.96 7.71
C LEU A 96 2.68 -20.97 7.52
N ASN A 97 3.92 -20.48 7.40
CA ASN A 97 5.09 -21.33 7.19
C ASN A 97 5.32 -22.27 8.38
N ASN A 98 5.19 -21.76 9.61
CA ASN A 98 5.35 -22.55 10.83
C ASN A 98 4.29 -23.68 10.97
N ASN A 99 3.14 -23.55 10.29
CA ASN A 99 1.97 -24.42 10.46
C ASN A 99 1.57 -25.16 9.17
N ASN A 100 2.53 -25.47 8.29
CA ASN A 100 2.48 -26.45 7.16
C ASN A 100 3.36 -26.04 5.96
N ASN A 101 4.25 -25.04 6.09
CA ASN A 101 5.12 -24.55 5.01
C ASN A 101 4.36 -24.11 3.74
N ILE A 102 3.13 -23.60 3.91
CA ILE A 102 2.29 -23.14 2.80
C ILE A 102 2.42 -21.62 2.73
N GLY A 103 2.88 -21.10 1.59
CA GLY A 103 2.95 -19.65 1.34
C GLY A 103 1.57 -18.98 1.18
N ILE A 104 1.60 -17.77 0.62
CA ILE A 104 0.40 -16.98 0.29
C ILE A 104 0.23 -16.93 -1.22
N SER A 105 -1.00 -17.17 -1.69
CA SER A 105 -1.37 -17.02 -3.09
C SER A 105 -1.57 -15.54 -3.45
N LYS A 106 -1.25 -15.17 -4.69
CA LYS A 106 -1.57 -13.82 -5.22
C LYS A 106 -3.07 -13.51 -5.13
N ARG A 107 -3.94 -14.52 -5.16
CA ARG A 107 -5.40 -14.38 -5.01
C ARG A 107 -5.82 -13.99 -3.59
N GLU A 108 -4.96 -14.19 -2.60
CA GLU A 108 -5.21 -13.87 -1.19
C GLU A 108 -4.69 -12.46 -0.83
N ILE A 109 -3.90 -11.81 -1.70
CA ILE A 109 -3.39 -10.43 -1.49
C ILE A 109 -4.51 -9.42 -1.17
N PRO A 110 -5.69 -9.45 -1.82
CA PRO A 110 -6.77 -8.53 -1.49
C PRO A 110 -7.21 -8.60 -0.02
N LEU A 111 -7.09 -9.75 0.66
CA LEU A 111 -7.45 -9.86 2.08
C LEU A 111 -6.63 -8.91 2.95
N PHE A 112 -5.35 -8.71 2.62
CA PHE A 112 -4.47 -7.76 3.31
C PHE A 112 -4.90 -6.31 3.11
N LEU A 113 -5.42 -5.97 1.92
CA LEU A 113 -5.86 -4.62 1.60
C LEU A 113 -7.10 -4.21 2.37
N TYR A 114 -8.00 -5.16 2.64
CA TYR A 114 -9.26 -4.94 3.36
C TYR A 114 -9.19 -5.30 4.85
N TRP A 115 -8.08 -5.87 5.33
CA TRP A 115 -7.93 -6.23 6.73
C TRP A 115 -7.98 -5.00 7.65
N ARG A 116 -8.71 -5.13 8.77
CA ARG A 116 -9.07 -3.97 9.61
C ARG A 116 -7.90 -3.42 10.43
N ASN A 117 -7.04 -4.30 10.93
CA ASN A 117 -6.02 -3.98 11.94
C ASN A 117 -4.71 -4.76 11.69
N ASP A 118 -3.76 -4.69 12.62
CA ASP A 118 -2.45 -5.38 12.54
C ASP A 118 -2.46 -6.82 13.08
N SER A 119 -3.64 -7.41 13.32
CA SER A 119 -3.75 -8.78 13.84
C SER A 119 -3.45 -9.82 12.75
N ALA A 120 -2.19 -10.25 12.67
CA ALA A 120 -1.74 -11.31 11.78
C ALA A 120 -2.35 -12.67 12.14
N GLU A 121 -2.57 -12.94 13.43
CA GLU A 121 -3.17 -14.19 13.91
C GLU A 121 -4.61 -14.34 13.42
N SER A 122 -5.42 -13.29 13.60
CA SER A 122 -6.81 -13.29 13.13
C SER A 122 -6.87 -13.44 11.60
N LEU A 123 -5.97 -12.77 10.86
CA LEU A 123 -5.91 -12.89 9.40
C LEU A 123 -5.49 -14.30 8.97
N TYR A 124 -4.52 -14.89 9.66
CA TYR A 124 -4.08 -16.26 9.42
C TYR A 124 -5.21 -17.27 9.64
N ILE A 125 -5.99 -17.13 10.71
CA ILE A 125 -7.17 -17.98 10.97
C ILE A 125 -8.18 -17.82 9.83
N GLU A 126 -8.46 -16.59 9.41
CA GLU A 126 -9.40 -16.31 8.32
C GLU A 126 -8.95 -16.93 6.99
N ILE A 127 -7.68 -16.80 6.65
CA ILE A 127 -7.10 -17.45 5.46
C ILE A 127 -7.30 -18.97 5.54
N LYS A 128 -7.06 -19.59 6.70
CA LYS A 128 -7.30 -21.04 6.88
C LYS A 128 -8.77 -21.41 6.69
N ASN A 129 -9.69 -20.61 7.22
CA ASN A 129 -11.14 -20.84 7.07
C ASN A 129 -11.56 -20.74 5.60
N ILE A 130 -11.10 -19.71 4.89
CA ILE A 130 -11.37 -19.52 3.47
C ILE A 130 -10.85 -20.70 2.65
N ARG A 131 -9.62 -21.16 2.90
CA ARG A 131 -9.04 -22.32 2.22
C ARG A 131 -9.86 -23.59 2.43
N LYS A 132 -10.29 -23.87 3.66
CA LYS A 132 -11.16 -25.03 3.97
C LYS A 132 -12.50 -24.93 3.23
N ASN A 133 -13.12 -23.76 3.23
CA ASN A 133 -14.41 -23.54 2.56
C ASN A 133 -14.32 -23.70 1.04
N MET A 134 -13.23 -23.23 0.41
CA MET A 134 -13.03 -23.42 -1.03
C MET A 134 -12.85 -24.89 -1.40
N VAL A 135 -12.07 -25.64 -0.60
CA VAL A 135 -11.90 -27.08 -0.81
C VAL A 135 -13.24 -27.81 -0.64
N PHE A 136 -14.02 -27.46 0.38
CA PHE A 136 -15.36 -28.02 0.59
C PHE A 136 -16.30 -27.76 -0.60
N LEU A 137 -16.28 -26.54 -1.15
CA LEU A 137 -17.10 -26.17 -2.32
C LEU A 137 -16.67 -26.86 -3.63
N GLN A 138 -15.42 -27.32 -3.74
CA GLN A 138 -14.95 -28.09 -4.90
C GLN A 138 -15.34 -29.57 -4.83
N VAL A 139 -15.55 -30.12 -3.62
CA VAL A 139 -15.93 -31.53 -3.41
C VAL A 139 -17.44 -31.76 -3.59
N MET A 140 -18.27 -30.71 -3.47
CA MET A 140 -19.72 -30.79 -3.70
C MET A 140 -20.16 -30.43 -5.13
N ARG A 141 -19.21 -30.20 -6.05
CA ARG A 141 -19.46 -30.04 -7.49
C ARG A 141 -19.06 -31.29 -8.23
#